data_AF-A0A2D6N8P5-F1
#
_entry.id   AF-A0A2D6N8P5-F1
#
_cell.length_a   1.000
_cell.length_b   1.000
_cell.length_c   1.000
_cell.angle_alpha   90.00
_cell.angle_beta   90.00
_cell.angle_gamma   90.00
#
_symmetry.space_group_name_H-M   'P 1'
#
loop_
_entity.id
_entity.type
_entity.pdbx_description
1 polymer ?
#
loop_
_entity_poly.entity_id
_entity_poly.type
_entity_poly.pdbx_seq_one_letter_code
_entity_poly.pdbx_strand_id
1 'polypeptide(L)'
;MALAGIRLVPTVPLAGQPAEVRLCPPPDVTVVKGVLTYTIVGHEQSHPVPLVTSGAELVGLLPPFRPGLRIRYRLHLWFKDGRAMQIEEATFSPQRNLAAAVQRRLRALAPGRWK
;
A
#
# COMPACT_ATOMS: atom_id res chain seq x y z
N MET A 1 20.70 1.95 13.40
CA MET A 1 20.33 1.09 12.26
C MET A 1 19.18 1.74 11.53
N ALA A 2 19.34 2.05 10.24
CA ALA A 2 18.24 2.51 9.39
C ALA A 2 17.61 1.27 8.73
N LEU A 3 16.30 1.07 8.91
CA LEU A 3 15.58 0.08 8.09
C LEU A 3 15.50 0.60 6.65
N ALA A 4 15.66 -0.29 5.68
CA ALA A 4 15.37 0.07 4.29
C ALA A 4 13.90 0.50 4.20
N GLY A 5 13.65 1.66 3.59
CA GLY A 5 12.36 2.34 3.62
C GLY A 5 11.22 1.53 2.99
N ILE A 6 9.99 1.85 3.39
CA ILE A 6 8.78 1.25 2.83
C ILE A 6 8.68 1.60 1.35
N ARG A 7 8.29 0.63 0.51
CA ARG A 7 8.02 0.83 -0.91
C ARG A 7 6.57 0.52 -1.22
N LEU A 8 5.90 1.44 -1.90
CA LEU A 8 4.59 1.18 -2.50
C LEU A 8 4.79 0.62 -3.92
N VAL A 9 3.98 -0.34 -4.31
CA VAL A 9 3.96 -0.90 -5.67
C VAL A 9 2.51 -0.88 -6.18
N PRO A 10 2.19 -0.04 -7.19
CA PRO A 10 3.08 0.94 -7.82
C PRO A 10 3.52 2.04 -6.84
N THR A 11 4.68 2.67 -7.12
CA THR A 11 5.27 3.74 -6.27
C THR A 11 4.29 4.86 -5.98
N VAL A 12 3.42 5.15 -6.94
CA VAL A 12 2.25 6.00 -6.75
C VAL A 12 1.01 5.14 -6.93
N PRO A 13 0.27 4.82 -5.84
CA PRO A 13 -0.95 4.03 -5.92
C PRO A 13 -1.96 4.61 -6.92
N LEU A 14 -2.59 3.73 -7.70
CA LEU A 14 -3.60 4.12 -8.68
C LEU A 14 -5.00 3.99 -8.07
N ALA A 15 -5.82 5.03 -8.25
CA ALA A 15 -7.18 5.06 -7.77
C ALA A 15 -7.99 3.90 -8.38
N GLY A 16 -8.73 3.20 -7.51
CA GLY A 16 -9.52 2.03 -7.88
C GLY A 16 -8.72 0.74 -8.06
N GLN A 17 -7.41 0.73 -7.77
CA GLN A 17 -6.57 -0.47 -7.80
C GLN A 17 -5.90 -0.69 -6.44
N PRO A 18 -5.73 -1.95 -6.01
CA PRO A 18 -4.94 -2.25 -4.83
C PRO A 18 -3.48 -1.86 -5.06
N ALA A 19 -2.75 -1.61 -3.97
CA ALA A 19 -1.32 -1.35 -3.99
C ALA A 19 -0.62 -2.27 -3.00
N GLU A 20 0.54 -2.79 -3.35
CA GLU A 20 1.37 -3.53 -2.42
C GLU A 20 2.23 -2.57 -1.60
N VAL A 21 2.41 -2.90 -0.34
CA VAL A 21 3.41 -2.31 0.55
C VAL A 21 4.49 -3.35 0.70
N ARG A 22 5.73 -2.98 0.41
CA ARG A 22 6.90 -3.86 0.53
C ARG A 22 7.91 -3.25 1.48
N LEU A 23 8.50 -4.10 2.32
CA LEU A 23 9.56 -3.72 3.22
C LEU A 23 10.67 -4.78 3.16
N CYS A 24 11.90 -4.32 2.93
CA CYS A 24 13.09 -5.14 3.08
C CYS A 24 13.67 -4.92 4.50
N PRO A 25 13.42 -5.80 5.47
CA PRO A 25 14.15 -5.72 6.73
C PRO A 25 15.66 -5.90 6.50
N PRO A 26 16.53 -5.25 7.29
CA PRO A 26 17.95 -5.54 7.30
C PRO A 26 18.23 -7.05 7.52
N PRO A 27 19.28 -7.62 6.90
CA PRO A 27 19.53 -9.06 6.92
C PRO A 27 19.81 -9.61 8.32
N ASP A 28 20.25 -8.76 9.25
CA ASP A 28 20.54 -9.07 10.64
C ASP A 28 19.30 -8.96 11.57
N VAL A 29 18.15 -8.59 11.02
CA VAL A 29 16.92 -8.34 11.78
C VAL A 29 15.84 -9.35 11.43
N THR A 30 15.49 -10.20 12.40
CA THR A 30 14.33 -11.10 12.26
C THR A 30 13.06 -10.40 12.74
N VAL A 31 12.20 -10.03 11.80
CA VAL A 31 10.85 -9.53 12.09
C VAL A 31 9.91 -10.71 12.34
N VAL A 32 9.25 -10.73 13.50
CA VAL A 32 8.25 -11.76 13.83
C VAL A 32 6.84 -11.33 13.46
N LYS A 33 6.59 -10.02 13.40
CA LYS A 33 5.30 -9.44 13.02
C LYS A 33 5.49 -8.07 12.42
N GLY A 34 4.80 -7.80 11.32
CA GLY A 34 4.67 -6.47 10.72
C GLY A 34 3.22 -6.11 10.51
N VAL A 35 2.83 -4.90 10.91
CA VAL A 35 1.50 -4.35 10.63
C VAL A 35 1.66 -2.93 10.14
N LEU A 36 1.14 -2.66 8.94
CA LEU A 36 0.91 -1.30 8.48
C LEU A 36 -0.48 -0.88 8.93
N THR A 37 -0.64 0.33 9.45
CA THR A 37 -1.94 0.96 9.67
C THR A 37 -2.10 2.09 8.68
N TYR A 38 -3.29 2.24 8.10
CA TYR A 38 -3.61 3.41 7.29
C TYR A 38 -4.84 4.14 7.83
N THR A 39 -4.87 5.44 7.62
CA THR A 39 -5.96 6.35 7.99
C THR A 39 -6.26 7.23 6.79
N ILE A 40 -7.53 7.38 6.46
CA ILE A 40 -7.95 8.39 5.49
C ILE A 40 -7.90 9.75 6.21
N VAL A 41 -7.14 10.71 5.71
CA VAL A 41 -7.03 12.04 6.32
C VAL A 41 -8.41 12.69 6.35
N GLY A 42 -8.81 13.18 7.53
CA GLY A 42 -10.17 13.67 7.80
C GLY A 42 -11.12 12.61 8.37
N HIS A 43 -10.67 11.36 8.50
CA HIS A 43 -11.36 10.29 9.22
C HIS A 43 -10.53 9.87 10.44
N GLU A 44 -11.21 9.46 11.52
CA GLU A 44 -10.53 9.02 12.76
C GLU A 44 -10.17 7.54 12.75
N GLN A 45 -10.85 6.74 11.93
CA GLN A 45 -10.65 5.29 11.92
C GLN A 45 -9.35 4.90 11.22
N SER A 46 -8.52 4.13 11.93
CA SER A 46 -7.32 3.50 11.39
C SER A 46 -7.60 2.03 11.07
N HIS A 47 -7.05 1.57 9.96
CA HIS A 47 -7.28 0.23 9.43
C HIS A 47 -5.96 -0.55 9.38
N PRO A 48 -5.90 -1.74 9.99
CA PRO A 48 -4.70 -2.55 9.99
C PRO A 48 -4.56 -3.34 8.67
N VAL A 49 -3.32 -3.47 8.22
CA VAL A 49 -2.88 -4.25 7.06
C VAL A 49 -1.73 -5.14 7.54
N PRO A 50 -2.02 -6.41 7.85
CA PRO A 50 -0.99 -7.37 8.21
C PRO A 50 0.03 -7.53 7.08
N LEU A 51 1.31 -7.55 7.43
CA LEU A 51 2.36 -7.89 6.48
C LEU A 51 2.71 -9.36 6.60
N VAL A 52 2.87 -10.02 5.46
CA VAL A 52 3.27 -11.42 5.35
C VAL A 52 4.67 -11.52 4.76
N THR A 53 5.42 -12.53 5.15
CA THR A 53 6.74 -12.81 4.58
C THR A 53 6.61 -13.35 3.17
N SER A 54 7.31 -12.73 2.21
CA SER A 54 7.46 -13.20 0.84
C SER A 54 8.95 -13.13 0.46
N GLY A 55 9.62 -14.28 0.48
CA GLY A 55 11.08 -14.32 0.36
C GLY A 55 11.75 -13.54 1.49
N ALA A 56 12.61 -12.58 1.13
CA ALA A 56 13.29 -11.69 2.08
C ALA A 56 12.52 -10.41 2.39
N GLU A 57 11.31 -10.23 1.84
CA GLU A 57 10.49 -9.03 2.04
C GLU A 57 9.28 -9.32 2.94
N LEU A 58 8.79 -8.27 3.59
CA LEU A 58 7.45 -8.22 4.14
C LEU A 58 6.53 -7.51 3.16
N VAL A 59 5.39 -8.13 2.84
CA VAL A 59 4.44 -7.64 1.84
C VAL A 59 3.05 -7.51 2.46
N GLY A 60 2.39 -6.39 2.24
CA GLY A 60 1.01 -6.15 2.62
C GLY A 60 0.20 -5.60 1.45
N LEU A 61 -1.12 -5.78 1.47
CA LEU A 61 -2.00 -5.30 0.41
C LEU A 61 -2.90 -4.19 0.93
N LEU A 62 -2.73 -2.99 0.35
CA LEU A 62 -3.65 -1.88 0.55
C LEU A 62 -4.88 -2.05 -0.35
N PRO A 63 -6.07 -1.70 0.15
CA PRO A 63 -7.28 -1.76 -0.66
C PRO A 63 -7.28 -0.72 -1.78
N PRO A 64 -8.12 -0.89 -2.82
CA PRO A 64 -8.32 0.13 -3.81
C PRO A 64 -8.96 1.39 -3.20
N PHE A 65 -8.25 2.50 -3.29
CA PHE A 65 -8.73 3.79 -2.78
C PHE A 65 -9.44 4.61 -3.86
N ARG A 66 -10.40 5.44 -3.43
CA ARG A 66 -11.05 6.41 -4.32
C ARG A 66 -10.08 7.54 -4.70
N PRO A 67 -10.21 8.13 -5.90
CA PRO A 67 -9.43 9.30 -6.26
C PRO A 67 -9.76 10.49 -5.34
N GLY A 68 -8.78 11.36 -5.09
CA GLY A 68 -8.95 12.55 -4.25
C GLY A 68 -8.84 12.30 -2.74
N LEU A 69 -8.73 11.03 -2.31
CA LEU A 69 -8.42 10.72 -0.92
C LEU A 69 -6.94 11.00 -0.63
N ARG A 70 -6.66 11.38 0.62
CA ARG A 70 -5.31 11.49 1.17
C ARG A 70 -5.17 10.42 2.25
N ILE A 71 -4.20 9.52 2.09
CA ILE A 71 -4.01 8.36 2.94
C ILE A 71 -2.72 8.54 3.71
N ARG A 72 -2.82 8.59 5.04
CA ARG A 72 -1.68 8.52 5.94
C ARG A 72 -1.47 7.07 6.33
N TYR A 73 -0.23 6.61 6.39
CA TYR A 73 0.09 5.27 6.86
C TYR A 73 1.24 5.27 7.86
N ARG A 74 1.25 4.25 8.70
CA ARG A 74 2.28 4.01 9.72
C ARG A 74 2.65 2.54 9.81
N LEU A 75 3.93 2.24 9.97
CA LEU A 75 4.41 0.87 10.10
C LEU A 75 4.83 0.53 11.53
N HIS A 76 4.34 -0.61 12.02
CA HIS A 76 4.71 -1.21 13.30
C HIS A 76 5.36 -2.57 13.06
N LEU A 77 6.59 -2.74 13.55
CA LEU A 77 7.31 -4.00 13.52
C LEU A 77 7.58 -4.50 14.93
N TRP A 78 7.54 -5.82 15.09
CA TRP A 78 8.02 -6.53 16.26
C TRP A 78 9.11 -7.50 15.81
N PHE A 79 10.21 -7.50 16.56
CA PHE A 79 11.38 -8.31 16.26
C PHE A 79 11.50 -9.49 17.22
N LYS A 80 12.27 -10.50 16.82
CA LYS A 80 12.47 -11.72 17.61
C LYS A 80 13.11 -11.46 18.98
N ASP A 81 13.90 -10.39 19.09
CA ASP A 81 14.54 -9.96 20.34
C ASP A 81 13.58 -9.22 21.30
N GLY A 82 12.29 -9.16 20.97
CA GLY A 82 11.26 -8.52 21.79
C GLY A 82 11.14 -7.00 21.59
N ARG A 83 12.01 -6.38 20.79
CA ARG A 83 11.89 -4.95 20.48
C ARG A 83 10.72 -4.71 19.54
N ALA A 84 10.05 -3.57 19.74
CA ALA A 84 9.08 -3.02 18.82
C ALA A 84 9.61 -1.72 18.23
N MET A 85 9.34 -1.48 16.95
CA MET A 85 9.75 -0.25 16.29
C MET A 85 8.63 0.29 15.41
N GLN A 86 8.46 1.60 15.50
CA GLN A 86 7.64 2.39 14.61
C GLN A 86 8.57 3.10 13.64
N ILE A 87 8.45 2.80 12.34
CA ILE A 87 9.50 3.15 11.38
C ILE A 87 9.17 4.43 10.62
N GLU A 88 7.92 4.58 10.17
CA GLU A 88 7.62 5.57 9.15
C GLU A 88 6.17 6.03 9.28
N GLU A 89 5.96 7.35 9.20
CA GLU A 89 4.66 7.96 8.93
C GLU A 89 4.78 8.72 7.63
N ALA A 90 4.07 8.29 6.60
CA ALA A 90 4.04 8.96 5.31
C ALA A 90 2.62 9.11 4.82
N THR A 91 2.45 9.99 3.83
CA THR A 91 1.15 10.29 3.24
C THR A 91 1.23 10.18 1.73
N PHE A 92 0.22 9.58 1.11
CA PHE A 92 0.08 9.55 -0.34
C PHE A 92 -1.35 9.87 -0.76
N SER A 93 -1.51 10.20 -2.04
CA SER A 93 -2.81 10.37 -2.68
C SER A 93 -2.88 9.47 -3.90
N PRO A 94 -3.90 8.59 -4.00
CA PRO A 94 -4.07 7.73 -5.16
C PRO A 94 -4.26 8.57 -6.43
N GLN A 95 -3.45 8.31 -7.45
CA GLN A 95 -3.54 9.03 -8.72
C GLN A 95 -4.64 8.49 -9.62
N ARG A 96 -5.18 9.37 -10.46
CA ARG A 96 -6.22 8.98 -11.41
C ARG A 96 -5.64 7.98 -12.42
N ASN A 97 -6.27 6.81 -12.54
CA ASN A 97 -5.87 5.82 -13.53
C ASN A 97 -6.38 6.22 -14.92
N LEU A 98 -5.54 6.93 -15.68
CA LEU A 98 -5.88 7.39 -17.03
C LEU A 98 -6.08 6.22 -17.99
N ALA A 99 -5.28 5.15 -17.91
CA ALA A 99 -5.45 3.98 -18.77
C ALA A 99 -6.82 3.33 -18.57
N ALA A 100 -7.28 3.17 -17.33
CA ALA A 100 -8.62 2.66 -17.04
C ALA A 100 -9.74 3.62 -17.49
N ALA A 101 -9.49 4.94 -17.46
CA ALA A 101 -10.44 5.94 -17.98
C ALA A 101 -10.54 5.88 -19.51
N VAL A 102 -9.40 5.76 -20.20
CA VAL A 102 -9.32 5.60 -21.66
C VAL A 102 -9.98 4.30 -22.10
N GLN A 103 -9.66 3.17 -21.45
CA GLN A 103 -10.30 1.88 -21.73
C GLN A 103 -11.82 1.94 -21.55
N ARG A 104 -12.32 2.57 -20.49
CA ARG A 104 -13.77 2.79 -20.31
C ARG A 104 -14.37 3.61 -21.44
N ARG A 105 -13.69 4.68 -21.86
CA ARG A 105 -14.16 5.52 -22.96
C ARG A 105 -14.15 4.78 -24.30
N LEU A 106 -13.10 4.01 -24.59
CA LEU A 106 -13.04 3.14 -25.77
C LEU A 106 -14.13 2.07 -25.76
N ARG A 107 -14.43 1.46 -24.61
CA ARG A 107 -15.56 0.51 -24.49
C ARG A 107 -16.92 1.18 -24.70
N ALA A 108 -17.11 2.40 -24.19
CA ALA A 108 -18.34 3.15 -24.41
C ALA A 108 -18.51 3.61 -25.87
N LEU A 109 -17.39 3.80 -26.58
CA LEU A 109 -17.37 4.17 -27.99
C LEU A 109 -17.36 2.96 -28.93
N ALA A 110 -17.08 1.76 -28.43
CA ALA A 110 -17.25 0.52 -29.19
C ALA A 110 -18.76 0.28 -29.35
N PRO A 111 -19.32 0.48 -30.55
CA PRO A 111 -20.69 0.06 -30.82
C PRO A 111 -20.74 -1.44 -30.57
N GLY A 112 -21.88 -1.94 -30.07
CA GLY A 112 -22.07 -3.32 -29.65
C GLY A 112 -21.38 -4.33 -30.56
N ARG A 113 -20.81 -5.38 -29.95
CA ARG A 113 -20.45 -6.60 -30.66
C ARG A 113 -21.53 -6.91 -31.68
N TRP A 114 -21.17 -6.85 -32.95
CA TRP A 114 -22.00 -7.36 -34.03
C TRP A 114 -22.10 -8.87 -33.82
N LYS A 115 -23.23 -9.30 -33.24
CA LYS A 115 -24.03 -10.50 -33.57
C LYS A 115 -25.16 -10.65 -32.57
#